data_AF-A0A2S5QXJ8-F1
#
_entry.id   AF-A0A2S5QXJ8-F1
#
_cell.length_a   1.000
_cell.length_b   1.000
_cell.length_c   1.000
_cell.angle_alpha   90.00
_cell.angle_beta   90.00
_cell.angle_gamma   90.00
#
_symmetry.space_group_name_H-M   'P 1'
#
loop_
_entity.id
_entity.type
_entity.pdbx_description
1 polymer ?
#
loop_
_entity_poly.entity_id
_entity_poly.type
_entity_poly.pdbx_seq_one_letter_code
_entity_poly.pdbx_strand_id
1 'polypeptide(L)'
;MFTLKRLIVLLLTTLSLITHAATQINVVGLFSNKALITINGGSPQSLSAGQTKNGVKLISANSESATFMVEGKQQVLKMGQAASVAASAGPANNDPVSLYADSRGHFYGKLNINGASLKYVVDTGASSVAMNSGDAKFAKIDYEKGEKVTLSTANGEVGAYLVKLNTLKIGTIILNNVEAVIHEGGSPPYVLLGMSALNRVDMKRDNSIMTLTKKY
;
A
#
# COMPACT_ATOMS: atom_id res chain seq x y z
N MET A 1 44.19 49.65 56.17
CA MET A 1 42.85 49.12 56.46
C MET A 1 42.12 48.92 55.13
N PHE A 2 41.60 47.72 54.93
CA PHE A 2 41.11 47.11 53.67
C PHE A 2 39.89 47.80 53.04
N THR A 3 39.73 47.67 51.70
CA THR A 3 38.54 47.11 50.98
C THR A 3 38.68 47.36 49.46
N LEU A 4 39.18 46.40 48.67
CA LEU A 4 38.46 45.34 47.95
C LEU A 4 37.43 45.83 46.91
N LYS A 5 37.90 46.10 45.68
CA LYS A 5 37.08 46.21 44.46
C LYS A 5 36.42 44.84 44.18
N ARG A 6 35.11 44.72 44.40
CA ARG A 6 34.36 43.51 44.06
C ARG A 6 33.85 43.56 42.61
N LEU A 7 34.46 42.66 41.86
CA LEU A 7 34.03 42.00 40.63
C LEU A 7 32.52 41.67 40.63
N ILE A 8 31.78 42.13 39.61
CA ILE A 8 30.46 41.61 39.26
C ILE A 8 30.56 41.10 37.82
N VAL A 9 30.79 39.81 37.67
CA VAL A 9 30.65 39.07 36.41
C VAL A 9 29.19 38.63 36.32
N LEU A 10 28.45 39.22 35.39
CA LEU A 10 27.08 38.82 35.08
C LEU A 10 27.14 37.57 34.18
N LEU A 11 26.99 36.39 34.76
CA LEU A 11 26.96 35.11 34.05
C LEU A 11 25.57 34.94 33.42
N LEU A 12 25.43 35.31 32.15
CA LEU A 12 24.24 35.09 31.35
C LEU A 12 24.20 33.62 30.90
N THR A 13 23.64 32.73 31.70
CA THR A 13 23.39 31.33 31.30
C THR A 13 22.24 31.29 30.31
N THR A 14 22.55 31.21 29.01
CA THR A 14 21.56 30.90 27.97
C THR A 14 21.18 29.43 28.09
N LEU A 15 20.03 29.17 28.72
CA LEU A 15 19.40 27.86 28.74
C LEU A 15 18.81 27.59 27.34
N SER A 16 19.61 26.99 26.47
CA SER A 16 19.15 26.50 25.16
C SER A 16 18.14 25.37 25.38
N LEU A 17 16.85 25.69 25.30
CA LEU A 17 15.77 24.71 25.22
C LEU A 17 15.90 23.98 23.88
N ILE A 18 16.50 22.79 23.89
CA ILE A 18 16.50 21.88 22.75
C ILE A 18 15.08 21.32 22.63
N THR A 19 14.25 21.95 21.80
CA THR A 19 12.94 21.42 21.41
C THR A 19 13.15 20.13 20.63
N HIS A 20 13.00 18.98 21.28
CA HIS A 20 12.91 17.69 20.58
C HIS A 20 11.52 17.59 19.96
N ALA A 21 11.45 17.63 18.63
CA ALA A 21 10.23 17.29 17.91
C ALA A 21 9.88 15.82 18.21
N ALA A 22 8.68 15.56 18.73
CA ALA A 22 8.24 14.21 19.05
C ALA A 22 8.28 13.33 17.80
N THR A 23 8.93 12.17 17.89
CA THR A 23 9.02 11.24 16.76
C THR A 23 7.63 10.72 16.40
N GLN A 24 7.10 11.18 15.26
CA GLN A 24 5.77 10.78 14.80
C GLN A 24 5.87 9.53 13.94
N ILE A 25 5.14 8.47 14.31
CA ILE A 25 5.11 7.20 13.59
C ILE A 25 3.72 6.97 13.04
N ASN A 26 3.63 6.70 11.75
CA ASN A 26 2.40 6.27 11.11
C ASN A 26 2.58 4.85 10.58
N VAL A 27 1.67 3.96 10.94
CA VAL A 27 1.68 2.58 10.44
C VAL A 27 0.94 2.52 9.11
N VAL A 28 1.70 2.28 8.05
CA VAL A 28 1.20 2.19 6.67
C VAL A 28 0.86 0.74 6.31
N GLY A 29 1.47 -0.25 7.00
CA GLY A 29 1.17 -1.66 6.81
C GLY A 29 1.58 -2.52 7.99
N LEU A 30 0.84 -3.61 8.23
CA LEU A 30 1.05 -4.56 9.30
C LEU A 30 1.07 -5.99 8.76
N PHE A 31 2.06 -6.77 9.20
CA PHE A 31 2.31 -8.13 8.76
C PHE A 31 2.69 -9.00 9.96
N SER A 32 2.74 -10.32 9.76
CA SER A 32 3.33 -11.23 10.74
C SER A 32 4.80 -10.85 10.97
N ASN A 33 5.09 -10.34 12.17
CA ASN A 33 6.43 -9.98 12.65
C ASN A 33 7.12 -8.78 11.95
N LYS A 34 6.38 -8.02 11.14
CA LYS A 34 6.92 -6.87 10.41
C LYS A 34 5.88 -5.75 10.36
N ALA A 35 6.35 -4.51 10.46
CA ALA A 35 5.53 -3.33 10.27
C ALA A 35 6.19 -2.40 9.27
N LEU A 36 5.37 -1.77 8.46
CA LEU A 36 5.77 -0.69 7.59
C LEU A 36 5.29 0.61 8.20
N ILE A 37 6.23 1.52 8.40
CA ILE A 37 5.96 2.80 9.03
C ILE A 37 6.53 3.96 8.23
N THR A 38 5.91 5.13 8.34
CA THR A 38 6.58 6.39 8.02
C THR A 38 6.94 7.08 9.34
N ILE A 39 8.15 7.63 9.39
CA ILE A 39 8.65 8.39 10.54
C ILE A 39 8.70 9.85 10.11
N ASN A 40 8.03 10.73 10.84
CA ASN A 40 7.93 12.18 10.57
C ASN A 40 7.47 12.51 9.13
N GLY A 41 6.56 11.69 8.57
CA GLY A 41 6.06 11.89 7.20
C GLY A 41 7.05 11.55 6.08
N GLY A 42 8.20 10.93 6.41
CA GLY A 42 9.18 10.46 5.43
C GLY A 42 8.70 9.27 4.58
N SER A 43 9.59 8.75 3.75
CA SER A 43 9.29 7.59 2.91
C SER A 43 8.96 6.34 3.76
N PRO A 44 8.03 5.47 3.32
CA PRO A 44 7.69 4.25 4.05
C PRO A 44 8.90 3.33 4.24
N GLN A 45 9.13 2.91 5.49
CA GLN A 45 10.23 2.05 5.88
C GLN A 45 9.71 0.77 6.54
N SER A 46 10.24 -0.38 6.13
CA SER A 46 9.97 -1.64 6.80
C SER A 46 10.87 -1.80 8.03
N LEU A 47 10.27 -2.27 9.12
CA LEU A 47 10.93 -2.79 10.32
C LEU A 47 10.44 -4.21 10.60
N SER A 48 11.37 -5.13 10.83
CA SER A 48 11.07 -6.46 11.40
C SER A 48 11.14 -6.40 12.93
N ALA A 49 10.44 -7.29 13.64
CA ALA A 49 10.51 -7.31 15.10
C ALA A 49 11.97 -7.50 15.58
N GLY A 50 12.35 -6.74 16.60
CA GLY A 50 13.71 -6.61 17.09
C GLY A 50 14.53 -5.52 16.38
N GLN A 51 14.15 -5.09 15.18
CA GLN A 51 14.89 -4.08 14.42
C GLN A 51 14.59 -2.66 14.91
N THR A 52 15.61 -1.81 14.87
CA THR A 52 15.52 -0.37 15.18
C THR A 52 15.92 0.46 13.97
N LYS A 53 15.17 1.54 13.67
CA LYS A 53 15.50 2.56 12.67
C LYS A 53 15.05 3.92 13.18
N ASN A 54 15.90 4.95 13.04
CA ASN A 54 15.58 6.34 13.41
C ASN A 54 14.94 6.48 14.80
N GLY A 55 15.48 5.77 15.81
CA GLY A 55 14.97 5.81 17.19
C GLY A 55 13.69 5.00 17.44
N VAL A 56 13.15 4.32 16.42
CA VAL A 56 11.96 3.48 16.49
C VAL A 56 12.34 2.02 16.40
N LYS A 57 12.09 1.26 17.46
CA LYS A 57 12.26 -0.20 17.49
C LYS A 57 10.93 -0.89 17.36
N LEU A 58 10.82 -1.87 16.46
CA LEU A 58 9.65 -2.75 16.43
C LEU A 58 9.84 -3.87 17.46
N ILE A 59 8.92 -3.99 18.42
CA ILE A 59 8.93 -5.06 19.43
C ILE A 59 8.20 -6.28 18.90
N SER A 60 7.01 -6.09 18.34
CA SER A 60 6.18 -7.16 17.79
C SER A 60 5.18 -6.59 16.79
N ALA A 61 4.81 -7.36 15.77
CA ALA A 61 3.73 -6.99 14.85
C ALA A 61 2.89 -8.22 14.47
N ASN A 62 1.59 -8.02 14.34
CA ASN A 62 0.64 -8.94 13.74
C ASN A 62 -0.24 -8.17 12.74
N SER A 63 -1.24 -8.83 12.14
CA SER A 63 -2.12 -8.21 11.14
C SER A 63 -3.06 -7.11 11.69
N GLU A 64 -3.22 -6.99 13.01
CA GLU A 64 -4.13 -6.03 13.65
C GLU A 64 -3.38 -4.83 14.27
N SER A 65 -2.22 -5.08 14.88
CA SER A 65 -1.42 -4.08 15.59
C SER A 65 0.08 -4.34 15.54
N ALA A 66 0.87 -3.28 15.77
CA ALA A 66 2.29 -3.36 16.06
C ALA A 66 2.64 -2.60 17.33
N THR A 67 3.57 -3.17 18.08
CA THR A 67 4.15 -2.59 19.29
C THR A 67 5.51 -2.02 18.94
N PHE A 68 5.67 -0.72 19.10
CA PHE A 68 6.93 -0.01 18.90
C PHE A 68 7.49 0.46 20.23
N MET A 69 8.81 0.63 20.28
CA MET A 69 9.51 1.35 21.33
C MET A 69 10.10 2.61 20.71
N VAL A 70 9.66 3.76 21.21
CA VAL A 70 9.88 5.09 20.64
C VAL A 70 10.32 5.97 21.79
N GLU A 71 11.53 6.50 21.74
CA GLU A 71 12.06 7.36 22.82
C GLU A 71 11.93 6.70 24.21
N GLY A 72 12.13 5.38 24.28
CA GLY A 72 12.02 4.59 25.52
C GLY A 72 10.60 4.26 25.99
N LYS A 73 9.56 4.72 25.29
CA LYS A 73 8.15 4.40 25.58
C LYS A 73 7.61 3.37 24.61
N GLN A 74 6.86 2.41 25.14
CA GLN A 74 6.15 1.42 24.33
C GLN A 74 4.84 2.02 23.80
N GLN A 75 4.61 1.92 22.49
CA GLN A 75 3.41 2.41 21.82
C GLN A 75 2.81 1.29 20.98
N VAL A 76 1.51 1.03 21.14
CA VAL A 76 0.77 0.06 20.32
C VAL A 76 -0.04 0.82 19.29
N LEU A 77 0.23 0.57 18.01
CA LEU A 77 -0.41 1.23 16.88
C LEU A 77 -1.17 0.20 16.04
N LYS A 78 -2.43 0.50 15.71
CA LYS A 78 -3.26 -0.33 14.82
C LYS A 78 -3.21 0.17 13.38
N MET A 79 -3.56 -0.72 12.44
CA MET A 79 -3.85 -0.28 11.07
C MET A 79 -4.93 0.79 11.09
N GLY A 80 -4.61 1.99 10.61
CA GLY A 80 -5.61 3.01 10.30
C GLY A 80 -5.89 4.09 11.33
N GLN A 81 -5.20 4.13 12.47
CA GLN A 81 -5.01 5.40 13.21
C GLN A 81 -4.12 6.41 12.43
N ALA A 82 -3.65 6.00 11.25
CA ALA A 82 -3.02 6.82 10.22
C ALA A 82 -3.65 6.61 8.81
N ALA A 83 -4.87 6.07 8.69
CA ALA A 83 -5.49 5.76 7.38
C ALA A 83 -6.18 6.96 6.71
N SER A 84 -6.09 8.18 7.26
CA SER A 84 -6.65 9.37 6.62
C SER A 84 -5.68 10.07 5.66
N VAL A 85 -4.49 9.52 5.41
CA VAL A 85 -3.49 10.12 4.49
C VAL A 85 -3.21 9.23 3.27
N ALA A 86 -4.27 8.64 2.69
CA ALA A 86 -4.22 8.09 1.33
C ALA A 86 -5.57 8.20 0.58
N ALA A 87 -6.55 8.86 1.19
CA ALA A 87 -7.87 9.07 0.62
C ALA A 87 -8.23 10.56 0.59
N SER A 88 -7.28 11.40 0.17
CA SER A 88 -7.60 12.77 -0.23
C SER A 88 -7.52 12.82 -1.74
N ALA A 89 -8.69 13.01 -2.35
CA ALA A 89 -8.86 13.38 -3.74
C ALA A 89 -8.09 14.70 -4.00
N GLY A 90 -6.81 14.59 -4.29
CA GLY A 90 -6.04 15.62 -4.99
C GLY A 90 -6.20 15.44 -6.50
N PRO A 91 -5.77 16.44 -7.30
CA PRO A 91 -5.71 16.28 -8.76
C PRO A 91 -4.96 15.00 -9.10
N ALA A 92 -5.34 14.35 -10.20
CA ALA A 92 -4.77 13.09 -10.68
C ALA A 92 -3.30 13.25 -11.08
N ASN A 93 -2.43 13.45 -10.11
CA ASN A 93 -1.01 13.23 -10.25
C ASN A 93 -0.84 11.72 -10.31
N ASN A 94 -0.15 11.23 -11.34
CA ASN A 94 0.16 9.81 -11.54
C ASN A 94 1.15 9.30 -10.49
N ASP A 95 0.89 9.58 -9.21
CA ASP A 95 1.76 9.26 -8.09
C ASP A 95 1.96 7.75 -8.02
N PRO A 96 3.17 7.29 -7.69
CA PRO A 96 3.41 5.87 -7.58
C PRO A 96 2.55 5.22 -6.49
N VAL A 97 2.06 4.02 -6.75
CA VAL A 97 1.32 3.19 -5.77
C VAL A 97 2.24 2.14 -5.21
N SER A 98 2.42 2.13 -3.88
CA SER A 98 3.16 1.07 -3.19
C SER A 98 2.23 -0.04 -2.68
N LEU A 99 2.57 -1.26 -3.04
CA LEU A 99 1.97 -2.51 -2.58
C LEU A 99 2.97 -3.27 -1.73
N TYR A 100 2.45 -4.09 -0.84
CA TYR A 100 3.27 -4.88 0.06
C TYR A 100 2.96 -6.36 -0.10
N ALA A 101 4.03 -7.15 -0.09
CA ALA A 101 3.92 -8.59 -0.15
C ALA A 101 3.25 -9.11 1.12
N ASP A 102 2.35 -10.08 0.97
CA ASP A 102 1.87 -10.90 2.08
C ASP A 102 2.96 -11.88 2.57
N SER A 103 2.61 -12.75 3.52
CA SER A 103 3.53 -13.77 4.04
C SER A 103 3.99 -14.78 2.98
N ARG A 104 3.27 -14.88 1.86
CA ARG A 104 3.54 -15.79 0.73
C ARG A 104 4.26 -15.10 -0.42
N GLY A 105 4.51 -13.79 -0.34
CA GLY A 105 5.18 -13.02 -1.38
C GLY A 105 4.26 -12.41 -2.44
N HIS A 106 2.93 -12.54 -2.29
CA HIS A 106 1.95 -11.99 -3.22
C HIS A 106 1.61 -10.54 -2.88
N PHE A 107 1.42 -9.71 -3.89
CA PHE A 107 1.08 -8.29 -3.72
C PHE A 107 -0.41 -8.10 -3.90
N TYR A 108 -1.10 -7.74 -2.83
CA TYR A 108 -2.53 -7.44 -2.84
C TYR A 108 -2.77 -5.94 -2.76
N GLY A 109 -3.92 -5.51 -3.26
CA GLY A 109 -4.39 -4.14 -3.11
C GLY A 109 -5.89 -4.03 -3.24
N LYS A 110 -6.37 -2.78 -3.24
CA LYS A 110 -7.73 -2.44 -3.63
C LYS A 110 -7.69 -1.67 -4.94
N LEU A 111 -8.59 -2.01 -5.83
CA LEU A 111 -8.81 -1.28 -7.07
C LEU A 111 -10.28 -0.87 -7.19
N ASN A 112 -10.56 0.01 -8.13
CA ASN A 112 -11.90 0.42 -8.48
C ASN A 112 -12.16 0.14 -9.96
N ILE A 113 -13.21 -0.63 -10.27
CA ILE A 113 -13.69 -0.85 -11.64
C ILE A 113 -15.11 -0.33 -11.70
N ASN A 114 -15.37 0.61 -12.62
CA ASN A 114 -16.70 1.23 -12.80
C ASN A 114 -17.36 1.74 -11.49
N GLY A 115 -16.56 2.23 -10.53
CA GLY A 115 -17.05 2.69 -9.23
C GLY A 115 -17.09 1.63 -8.14
N ALA A 116 -16.98 0.33 -8.45
CA ALA A 116 -16.97 -0.74 -7.46
C ALA A 116 -15.56 -1.00 -6.91
N SER A 117 -15.41 -1.00 -5.57
CA SER A 117 -14.14 -1.31 -4.92
C SER A 117 -13.96 -2.82 -4.74
N LEU A 118 -12.93 -3.38 -5.36
CA LEU A 118 -12.61 -4.81 -5.33
C LEU A 118 -11.19 -5.02 -4.81
N LYS A 119 -10.93 -6.22 -4.26
CA LYS A 119 -9.58 -6.65 -3.92
C LYS A 119 -8.94 -7.29 -5.14
N TYR A 120 -7.64 -7.06 -5.30
CA TYR A 120 -6.87 -7.68 -6.38
C TYR A 120 -5.55 -8.23 -5.87
N VAL A 121 -4.96 -9.11 -6.67
CA VAL A 121 -3.58 -9.59 -6.55
C VAL A 121 -2.82 -9.31 -7.83
N VAL A 122 -1.56 -8.91 -7.74
CA VAL A 122 -0.67 -8.78 -8.91
C VAL A 122 -0.33 -10.18 -9.42
N ASP A 123 -0.64 -10.45 -10.68
CA ASP A 123 -0.39 -11.73 -11.31
C ASP A 123 0.26 -11.54 -12.69
N THR A 124 1.59 -11.68 -12.73
CA THR A 124 2.37 -11.57 -13.97
C THR A 124 2.20 -12.80 -14.88
N GLY A 125 1.58 -13.89 -14.39
CA GLY A 125 1.28 -15.07 -15.17
C GLY A 125 -0.04 -14.98 -15.95
N ALA A 126 -0.92 -14.06 -15.55
CA ALA A 126 -2.18 -13.82 -16.23
C ALA A 126 -2.00 -12.85 -17.42
N SER A 127 -2.40 -13.26 -18.63
CA SER A 127 -2.31 -12.40 -19.82
C SER A 127 -3.21 -11.17 -19.73
N SER A 128 -4.41 -11.31 -19.18
CA SER A 128 -5.41 -10.25 -19.07
C SER A 128 -5.86 -10.08 -17.61
N VAL A 129 -6.52 -8.96 -17.29
CA VAL A 129 -7.17 -8.84 -15.99
C VAL A 129 -8.22 -9.94 -15.89
N ALA A 130 -8.27 -10.71 -14.81
CA ALA A 130 -9.24 -11.79 -14.66
C ALA A 130 -10.08 -11.62 -13.41
N MET A 131 -11.38 -11.85 -13.49
CA MET A 131 -12.29 -11.80 -12.35
C MET A 131 -13.46 -12.76 -12.53
N ASN A 132 -14.14 -13.09 -11.44
CA ASN A 132 -15.31 -13.95 -11.48
C ASN A 132 -16.58 -13.16 -11.86
N SER A 133 -17.65 -13.87 -12.24
CA SER A 133 -18.90 -13.24 -12.67
C SER A 133 -19.64 -12.51 -11.55
N GLY A 134 -19.43 -12.89 -10.28
CA GLY A 134 -19.95 -12.18 -9.12
C GLY A 134 -19.35 -10.78 -8.98
N ASP A 135 -18.02 -10.66 -9.06
CA ASP A 135 -17.31 -9.38 -9.02
C ASP A 135 -17.65 -8.53 -10.25
N ALA A 136 -17.83 -9.15 -11.43
CA ALA A 136 -18.26 -8.45 -12.64
C ALA A 136 -19.66 -7.83 -12.47
N LYS A 137 -20.61 -8.59 -11.92
CA LYS A 137 -21.96 -8.09 -11.59
C LYS A 137 -21.92 -6.98 -10.55
N PHE A 138 -21.10 -7.14 -9.50
CA PHE A 138 -20.89 -6.10 -8.49
C PHE A 138 -20.31 -4.81 -9.09
N ALA A 139 -19.40 -4.94 -10.06
CA ALA A 139 -18.84 -3.84 -10.84
C ALA A 139 -19.76 -3.34 -11.98
N LYS A 140 -21.00 -3.83 -12.06
CA LYS A 140 -21.99 -3.45 -13.09
C LYS A 140 -21.47 -3.64 -14.52
N ILE A 141 -20.68 -4.69 -14.73
CA ILE A 141 -20.19 -5.10 -16.04
C ILE A 141 -21.20 -6.08 -16.63
N ASP A 142 -21.80 -5.72 -17.76
CA ASP A 142 -22.66 -6.58 -18.55
C ASP A 142 -21.80 -7.52 -19.42
N TYR A 143 -21.15 -8.49 -18.76
CA TYR A 143 -20.10 -9.30 -19.38
C TYR A 143 -20.62 -10.30 -20.41
N GLU A 144 -21.91 -10.64 -20.34
CA GLU A 144 -22.56 -11.57 -21.28
C GLU A 144 -22.70 -10.95 -22.68
N LYS A 145 -22.59 -9.62 -22.80
CA LYS A 145 -22.45 -8.92 -24.09
C LYS A 145 -21.02 -8.93 -24.63
N GLY A 146 -20.07 -9.42 -23.85
CA GLY A 146 -18.68 -9.60 -24.28
C GLY A 146 -18.53 -10.75 -25.27
N GLU A 147 -17.33 -10.91 -25.80
CA GLU A 147 -17.00 -12.03 -26.66
C GLU A 147 -16.87 -13.30 -25.82
N LYS A 148 -17.70 -14.31 -26.10
CA LYS A 148 -17.60 -15.60 -25.42
C LYS A 148 -16.37 -16.36 -25.93
N VAL A 149 -15.51 -16.76 -25.01
CA VAL A 149 -14.29 -17.52 -25.28
C VAL A 149 -14.21 -18.77 -24.44
N THR A 150 -13.44 -19.74 -24.91
CA THR A 150 -13.10 -20.94 -24.16
C THR A 150 -11.63 -20.88 -23.78
N LEU A 151 -11.33 -20.97 -22.49
CA LEU A 151 -9.98 -20.97 -21.97
C LEU A 151 -9.55 -22.39 -21.65
N SER A 152 -8.40 -22.80 -22.17
CA SER A 152 -7.77 -24.06 -21.80
C SER A 152 -7.08 -23.89 -20.46
N THR A 153 -7.52 -24.64 -19.45
CA THR A 153 -6.90 -24.68 -18.12
C THR A 153 -6.38 -26.08 -17.82
N ALA A 154 -5.57 -26.22 -16.77
CA ALA A 154 -5.08 -27.52 -16.32
C ALA A 154 -6.22 -28.50 -15.93
N ASN A 155 -7.41 -27.98 -15.60
CA ASN A 155 -8.59 -28.76 -15.25
C ASN A 155 -9.57 -28.93 -16.41
N GLY A 156 -9.17 -28.61 -17.64
CA GLY A 156 -10.00 -28.66 -18.84
C GLY A 156 -10.42 -27.27 -19.35
N GLU A 157 -11.33 -27.26 -20.29
CA GLU A 157 -11.86 -26.05 -20.91
C GLU A 157 -12.88 -25.35 -20.02
N VAL A 158 -12.73 -24.04 -19.84
CA VAL A 158 -13.64 -23.21 -19.06
C VAL A 158 -14.18 -22.08 -19.93
N GLY A 159 -15.51 -21.94 -19.95
CA GLY A 159 -16.17 -20.81 -20.61
C GLY A 159 -15.87 -19.49 -19.88
N ALA A 160 -15.55 -18.46 -20.64
CA ALA A 160 -15.31 -17.12 -20.14
C ALA A 160 -15.79 -16.07 -21.15
N TYR A 161 -15.77 -14.79 -20.74
CA TYR A 161 -16.14 -13.67 -21.59
C TYR A 161 -15.02 -12.63 -21.61
N LEU A 162 -14.60 -12.24 -22.81
CA LEU A 162 -13.70 -11.12 -23.01
C LEU A 162 -14.50 -9.82 -23.03
N VAL A 163 -14.07 -8.88 -22.19
CA VAL A 163 -14.68 -7.56 -22.05
C VAL A 163 -13.59 -6.49 -22.04
N LYS A 164 -13.98 -5.24 -22.30
CA LYS A 164 -13.13 -4.07 -22.06
C LYS A 164 -13.68 -3.30 -20.87
N LEU A 165 -12.84 -3.15 -19.85
CA LEU A 165 -13.11 -2.29 -18.71
C LEU A 165 -12.89 -0.84 -19.12
N ASN A 166 -13.95 -0.02 -19.02
CA ASN A 166 -13.89 1.40 -19.34
C ASN A 166 -12.83 2.11 -18.50
N THR A 167 -12.87 1.87 -17.19
CA THR A 167 -11.90 2.44 -16.23
C THR A 167 -11.56 1.43 -15.16
N LEU A 168 -10.27 1.23 -14.94
CA LEU A 168 -9.68 0.52 -13.81
C LEU A 168 -8.74 1.50 -13.07
N LYS A 169 -9.01 1.73 -11.79
CA LYS A 169 -8.23 2.65 -10.95
C LYS A 169 -7.55 1.91 -9.80
N ILE A 170 -6.27 2.19 -9.60
CA ILE A 170 -5.45 1.69 -8.49
C ILE A 170 -4.81 2.89 -7.82
N GLY A 171 -5.23 3.24 -6.60
CA GLY A 171 -4.76 4.47 -5.96
C GLY A 171 -5.02 5.69 -6.85
N THR A 172 -3.97 6.39 -7.25
CA THR A 172 -3.98 7.53 -8.18
C THR A 172 -3.90 7.11 -9.66
N ILE A 173 -3.48 5.89 -9.96
CA ILE A 173 -3.31 5.36 -11.32
C ILE A 173 -4.68 5.06 -11.92
N ILE A 174 -4.97 5.65 -13.08
CA ILE A 174 -6.20 5.40 -13.85
C ILE A 174 -5.80 4.81 -15.20
N LEU A 175 -6.28 3.59 -15.47
CA LEU A 175 -6.13 2.88 -16.73
C LEU A 175 -7.49 2.78 -17.42
N ASN A 176 -7.54 3.12 -18.70
CA ASN A 176 -8.78 3.07 -19.48
C ASN A 176 -8.72 1.98 -20.55
N ASN A 177 -9.85 1.42 -20.94
CA ASN A 177 -9.93 0.40 -21.99
C ASN A 177 -8.99 -0.79 -21.70
N VAL A 178 -9.07 -1.33 -20.49
CA VAL A 178 -8.26 -2.49 -20.06
C VAL A 178 -9.01 -3.76 -20.45
N GLU A 179 -8.35 -4.67 -21.16
CA GLU A 179 -8.94 -5.97 -21.48
C GLU A 179 -9.08 -6.82 -20.21
N ALA A 180 -10.22 -7.47 -20.06
CA ALA A 180 -10.46 -8.39 -18.97
C ALA A 180 -11.19 -9.65 -19.42
N VAL A 181 -10.94 -10.73 -18.70
CA VAL A 181 -11.59 -12.03 -18.82
C VAL A 181 -12.50 -12.20 -17.62
N ILE A 182 -13.77 -12.51 -17.88
CA ILE A 182 -14.76 -12.84 -16.85
C ILE A 182 -15.01 -14.34 -16.86
N HIS A 183 -14.68 -15.00 -15.75
CA HIS A 183 -14.96 -16.42 -15.55
C HIS A 183 -16.35 -16.61 -14.94
N GLU A 184 -17.12 -17.56 -15.45
CA GLU A 184 -18.38 -17.94 -14.80
C GLU A 184 -18.12 -18.65 -13.46
N GLY A 185 -18.91 -18.31 -12.45
CA GLY A 185 -18.82 -18.90 -11.11
C GLY A 185 -18.09 -17.99 -10.12
N GLY A 186 -17.43 -18.60 -9.12
CA GLY A 186 -16.81 -17.90 -7.98
C GLY A 186 -15.28 -17.81 -8.03
N SER A 187 -14.65 -18.22 -9.13
CA SER A 187 -13.20 -18.20 -9.31
C SER A 187 -12.80 -17.22 -10.42
N PRO A 188 -11.71 -16.46 -10.29
CA PRO A 188 -10.82 -16.37 -9.12
C PRO A 188 -11.47 -15.66 -7.92
N PRO A 189 -11.01 -15.91 -6.66
CA PRO A 189 -11.58 -15.29 -5.45
C PRO A 189 -11.19 -13.82 -5.26
N TYR A 190 -10.19 -13.35 -6.02
CA TYR A 190 -9.77 -11.96 -6.10
C TYR A 190 -9.55 -11.63 -7.58
N VAL A 191 -9.63 -10.35 -7.93
CA VAL A 191 -9.25 -9.91 -9.27
C VAL A 191 -7.76 -10.18 -9.49
N LEU A 192 -7.40 -10.85 -10.58
CA LEU A 192 -6.02 -11.01 -11.01
C LEU A 192 -5.65 -9.79 -11.85
N LEU A 193 -4.70 -8.99 -11.39
CA LEU A 193 -4.17 -7.87 -12.17
C LEU A 193 -3.11 -8.39 -13.12
N GLY A 194 -3.56 -8.79 -14.32
CA GLY A 194 -2.73 -9.37 -15.37
C GLY A 194 -2.06 -8.37 -16.32
N MET A 195 -1.35 -8.91 -17.31
CA MET A 195 -0.46 -8.17 -18.20
C MET A 195 -1.15 -7.08 -19.04
N SER A 196 -2.42 -7.25 -19.40
CA SER A 196 -3.24 -6.20 -20.04
C SER A 196 -3.26 -4.87 -19.27
N ALA A 197 -3.12 -4.90 -17.94
CA ALA A 197 -2.96 -3.74 -17.07
C ALA A 197 -1.49 -3.51 -16.71
N LEU A 198 -0.75 -4.56 -16.32
CA LEU A 198 0.63 -4.44 -15.84
C LEU A 198 1.59 -3.87 -16.89
N ASN A 199 1.36 -4.11 -18.18
CA ASN A 199 2.20 -3.53 -19.24
C ASN A 199 2.13 -2.00 -19.31
N ARG A 200 1.10 -1.39 -18.72
CA ARG A 200 0.85 0.07 -18.72
C ARG A 200 1.43 0.78 -17.50
N VAL A 201 2.05 0.02 -16.60
CA VAL A 201 2.75 0.53 -15.43
C VAL A 201 4.19 0.02 -15.40
N ASP A 202 5.09 0.81 -14.85
CA ASP A 202 6.39 0.35 -14.41
C ASP A 202 6.25 -0.30 -13.06
N MET A 203 6.84 -1.48 -12.92
CA MET A 203 6.88 -2.23 -11.67
C MET A 203 8.30 -2.22 -11.14
N LYS A 204 8.49 -1.62 -9.96
CA LYS A 204 9.75 -1.70 -9.22
C LYS A 204 9.53 -2.49 -7.94
N ARG A 205 10.18 -3.64 -7.82
CA ARG A 205 10.18 -4.45 -6.60
C ARG A 205 11.44 -4.18 -5.79
N ASP A 206 11.26 -3.84 -4.52
CA ASP A 206 12.32 -3.75 -3.51
C ASP A 206 11.91 -4.59 -2.30
N ASN A 207 12.50 -5.78 -2.17
CA ASN A 207 12.18 -6.78 -1.16
C ASN A 207 10.67 -7.11 -1.08
N SER A 208 10.01 -6.65 -0.02
CA SER A 208 8.58 -6.86 0.27
C SER A 208 7.71 -5.71 -0.23
N ILE A 209 8.25 -4.76 -0.97
CA ILE A 209 7.55 -3.59 -1.51
C ILE A 209 7.54 -3.67 -3.04
N MET A 210 6.40 -3.44 -3.65
CA MET A 210 6.26 -3.23 -5.09
C MET A 210 5.69 -1.83 -5.32
N THR A 211 6.39 -1.02 -6.09
CA THR A 211 5.92 0.29 -6.53
C THR A 211 5.46 0.20 -7.97
N LEU A 212 4.22 0.61 -8.21
CA LEU A 212 3.62 0.76 -9.52
C LEU A 212 3.64 2.24 -9.91
N THR A 213 4.15 2.56 -11.10
CA THR A 213 4.13 3.92 -11.65
C THR A 213 3.49 3.86 -13.03
N LYS A 214 2.56 4.76 -13.35
CA LYS A 214 1.94 4.79 -14.69
C LYS A 214 2.97 5.21 -15.74
N LYS A 215 3.06 4.48 -16.86
CA LYS A 215 4.04 4.76 -17.94
C LYS A 215 3.67 5.97 -18.80
N TYR A 216 2.38 6.19 -19.02
CA TYR A 216 1.80 7.24 -19.88
C TYR A 216 0.34 7.47 -19.53
#